data_AF-A0A0B7B580-F1
#
_entry.id   AF-A0A0B7B580-F1
#
_cell.length_a   1.000
_cell.length_b   1.000
_cell.length_c   1.000
_cell.angle_alpha   90.00
_cell.angle_beta   90.00
_cell.angle_gamma   90.00
#
_symmetry.space_group_name_H-M   'P 1'
#
loop_
_entity.id
_entity.type
_entity.pdbx_description
1 polymer ?
#
loop_
_entity_poly.entity_id
_entity_poly.type
_entity_poly.pdbx_seq_one_letter_code
_entity_poly.pdbx_strand_id
1 'polypeptide(L)' 'PNLKSHAQKIIAMFASSYICEQVFSTMKLRKNSVKNRLTDDHLASLMRISSSQFLPHYEQLLEAQSQFHLSHTPSYSSKE' A
#
# COMPACT_ATOMS: atom_id res chain seq x y z
N PRO A 1 6.22 -0.07 35.28
CA PRO A 1 6.49 1.14 34.46
C PRO A 1 7.69 0.99 33.50
N ASN A 2 8.88 0.61 34.01
CA ASN A 2 10.12 0.54 33.22
C ASN A 2 10.11 -0.53 32.12
N LEU A 3 9.56 -1.72 32.41
CA LEU A 3 9.46 -2.82 31.44
C LEU A 3 8.57 -2.45 30.25
N LYS A 4 7.42 -1.81 30.49
CA LYS A 4 6.50 -1.37 29.43
C LYS A 4 7.16 -0.34 28.50
N SER A 5 7.86 0.64 29.08
CA SER A 5 8.61 1.64 28.30
C SER A 5 9.71 0.99 27.46
N HIS A 6 10.44 0.03 28.03
CA HIS A 6 11.49 -0.70 27.31
C HIS A 6 10.93 -1.54 26.16
N ALA A 7 9.84 -2.28 26.41
CA ALA A 7 9.13 -3.05 25.39
C ALA A 7 8.61 -2.14 24.26
N GLN A 8 8.03 -0.99 24.59
CA GLN A 8 7.56 -0.02 23.60
C GLN A 8 8.69 0.50 22.73
N LYS A 9 9.87 0.79 23.28
CA LYS A 9 11.05 1.21 22.48
C LYS A 9 11.50 0.12 21.52
N ILE A 10 11.55 -1.13 21.99
CA ILE A 10 11.92 -2.27 21.15
C ILE A 10 10.91 -2.45 20.01
N ILE A 11 9.62 -2.43 20.32
CA ILE A 11 8.54 -2.54 19.32
C ILE A 11 8.61 -1.37 18.31
N ALA A 12 8.86 -0.15 18.78
CA ALA A 12 8.97 1.01 17.91
C ALA A 12 10.16 0.89 16.92
N MET A 13 11.30 0.38 17.38
CA MET A 13 12.44 0.10 16.49
C MET A 13 12.06 -0.89 15.38
N PHE A 14 11.48 -2.04 15.74
CA PHE A 14 11.06 -3.03 14.75
C PHE A 14 9.97 -2.52 13.80
N ALA A 15 8.96 -1.82 14.32
CA ALA A 15 7.91 -1.24 13.51
C ALA A 15 8.45 -0.22 12.50
N SER A 16 9.39 0.64 12.91
CA SER A 16 10.02 1.62 12.03
C SER A 16 10.85 0.97 10.92
N SER A 17 11.64 -0.06 11.25
CA SER A 17 12.42 -0.82 10.26
C SER A 17 11.51 -1.50 9.23
N TYR A 18 10.43 -2.14 9.70
CA TYR A 18 9.46 -2.81 8.82
C TYR A 18 8.80 -1.84 7.83
N ILE A 19 8.36 -0.66 8.31
CA ILE A 19 7.75 0.37 7.46
C ILE A 19 8.75 0.85 6.40
N CYS A 20 10.00 1.11 6.80
CA CYS A 20 11.05 1.54 5.88
C CYS A 20 11.34 0.49 4.80
N GLU A 21 11.43 -0.79 5.17
CA GLU A 21 11.65 -1.90 4.24
C GLU A 21 10.49 -2.04 3.25
N GLN A 22 9.24 -1.98 3.74
CA GLN A 22 8.07 -2.04 2.86
C GLN A 22 8.06 -0.91 1.84
N VAL A 23 8.33 0.31 2.29
CA VAL A 23 8.35 1.49 1.44
C VAL A 23 9.45 1.40 0.38
N PHE A 24 10.64 0.92 0.75
CA PHE A 24 11.74 0.71 -0.18
C PHE A 24 11.44 -0.40 -1.21
N SER A 25 10.81 -1.48 -0.76
CA SER A 25 10.34 -2.56 -1.63
C SER A 25 9.29 -2.07 -2.62
N THR A 26 8.27 -1.35 -2.16
CA THR A 26 7.26 -0.72 -3.01
C THR A 26 7.87 0.27 -3.99
N MET A 27 8.85 1.07 -3.56
CA MET A 27 9.57 1.99 -4.43
C MET A 27 10.34 1.24 -5.52
N LYS A 28 11.04 0.14 -5.19
CA LYS A 28 11.70 -0.72 -6.18
C LYS A 28 10.72 -1.33 -7.18
N LEU A 29 9.57 -1.82 -6.72
CA LEU A 29 8.54 -2.40 -7.58
C LEU A 29 7.90 -1.37 -8.51
N ARG A 30 7.66 -0.14 -8.03
CA ARG A 30 7.10 0.94 -8.85
C ARG A 30 8.11 1.58 -9.79
N LYS A 31 9.41 1.47 -9.49
CA LYS A 31 10.52 1.81 -10.40
C LYS A 31 10.66 0.73 -11.49
N ASN A 32 9.57 0.45 -12.20
CA ASN A 32 9.62 -0.27 -13.47
C ASN A 32 9.99 0.73 -14.57
N SER A 33 10.82 0.30 -15.52
CA SER A 33 11.32 1.00 -16.72
C SER A 33 10.32 1.97 -17.39
N VAL A 34 9.02 1.68 -17.30
CA VAL A 34 7.95 2.39 -18.01
C VAL A 34 7.37 3.61 -17.25
N LYS A 35 7.47 3.71 -15.91
CA LYS A 35 6.78 4.78 -15.13
C LYS A 35 7.60 5.24 -13.91
N ASN A 36 8.61 6.08 -14.12
CA ASN A 36 9.57 6.44 -13.07
C ASN A 36 9.39 7.86 -12.48
N ARG A 37 8.22 8.21 -11.95
CA ARG A 37 8.11 9.42 -11.12
C ARG A 37 7.33 9.16 -9.83
N LEU A 38 7.98 8.48 -8.88
CA LEU A 38 7.61 8.65 -7.48
C LEU A 38 8.05 10.06 -7.08
N THR A 39 7.11 10.99 -6.95
CA THR A 39 7.37 12.26 -6.28
C THR A 39 7.34 12.05 -4.76
N ASP A 40 7.91 12.97 -4.01
CA ASP A 40 7.89 12.93 -2.55
C ASP A 40 6.46 12.89 -2.00
N ASP A 41 5.50 13.51 -2.69
CA ASP A 41 4.06 13.43 -2.35
C ASP A 41 3.52 12.00 -2.41
N HIS A 42 3.97 11.21 -3.38
CA HIS A 42 3.57 9.81 -3.52
C HIS A 42 4.18 8.96 -2.40
N LEU A 43 5.40 9.29 -1.95
CA LEU A 43 6.06 8.63 -0.84
C LEU A 43 5.36 8.97 0.49
N ALA A 44 5.04 10.24 0.72
CA ALA A 44 4.30 10.70 1.88
C ALA A 44 2.91 10.04 1.96
N SER A 45 2.22 9.92 0.83
CA SER A 45 0.91 9.24 0.76
C SER A 45 1.04 7.75 1.10
N LEU A 46 2.06 7.07 0.59
CA LEU A 46 2.31 5.65 0.88
C LEU A 46 2.61 5.42 2.37
N MET A 47 3.50 6.24 2.95
CA MET A 47 3.81 6.22 4.39
C MET A 47 2.55 6.45 5.22
N ARG A 48 1.70 7.40 4.81
CA ARG A 48 0.45 7.72 5.53
C ARG A 48 -0.53 6.55 5.49
N ILE A 49 -0.69 5.89 4.34
CA ILE A 49 -1.56 4.71 4.21
C ILE A 49 -0.99 3.54 5.02
N SER A 50 0.32 3.29 4.97
CA SER A 50 0.96 2.18 5.66
C SER A 50 1.00 2.32 7.18
N SER A 51 1.04 3.56 7.70
CA SER A 51 1.18 3.83 9.13
C SER A 51 -0.12 4.21 9.83
N SER A 52 -1.18 4.50 9.08
CA SER A 52 -2.51 4.77 9.64
C SER A 52 -3.41 3.55 9.54
N GLN A 53 -4.42 3.49 10.41
CA GLN A 53 -5.54 2.57 10.25
C GLN A 53 -6.50 3.09 9.17
N PHE A 54 -5.96 3.38 7.98
CA PHE A 54 -6.75 3.87 6.87
C PHE A 54 -7.66 2.75 6.39
N LEU A 55 -8.94 2.85 6.74
CA LEU A 55 -10.01 2.05 6.15
C LEU A 55 -10.64 2.90 5.03
N PRO A 56 -10.36 2.61 3.75
CA PRO A 56 -11.07 3.28 2.67
C PRO A 56 -12.55 2.97 2.79
N HIS A 57 -13.42 3.97 2.64
CA HIS A 57 -14.86 3.75 2.53
C HIS A 57 -15.17 3.14 1.16
N TYR A 58 -15.01 1.83 1.04
CA TYR A 58 -15.06 1.11 -0.23
C TYR A 58 -16.39 1.29 -0.96
N GLU A 59 -17.53 1.29 -0.25
CA GLU A 59 -18.85 1.51 -0.83
C GLU A 59 -18.94 2.87 -1.56
N GLN A 60 -18.49 3.93 -0.90
CA GLN A 60 -18.49 5.27 -1.49
C GLN A 60 -17.52 5.39 -2.68
N LEU A 61 -16.38 4.69 -2.63
CA LEU A 61 -15.44 4.64 -3.74
C LEU A 61 -16.00 3.84 -4.93
N LEU A 62 -16.78 2.80 -4.66
CA LEU A 62 -17.42 1.96 -5.67
C LEU A 62 -18.54 2.73 -6.37
N GLU A 63 -19.36 3.47 -5.63
CA GLU A 63 -20.42 4.31 -6.17
C GLU A 63 -19.89 5.51 -6.97
N ALA A 64 -18.76 6.10 -6.55
CA ALA A 64 -18.13 7.22 -7.25
C ALA A 64 -17.35 6.80 -8.52
N GLN A 65 -17.05 5.51 -8.69
CA GLN A 65 -16.36 4.97 -9.86
C GLN A 65 -17.35 4.61 -10.96
N SER A 66 -17.46 5.45 -11.99
CA SER A 66 -18.36 5.22 -13.13
C SER A 66 -17.85 4.18 -14.14
N GLN A 67 -16.55 3.84 -14.13
CA GLN A 67 -15.95 2.84 -15.02
C GLN A 67 -14.78 2.12 -14.34
N PHE A 68 -14.97 0.84 -14.02
CA PHE A 68 -13.88 -0.07 -13.68
C PHE A 68 -13.21 -0.57 -14.96
N HIS A 69 -11.90 -0.39 -15.07
CA HIS A 69 -11.13 -1.03 -16.14
C HIS A 69 -11.05 -2.54 -15.85
N LEU A 70 -11.87 -3.33 -16.54
CA LEU A 70 -11.78 -4.78 -16.54
C LEU A 70 -10.50 -5.18 -17.28
N SER A 71 -9.48 -5.61 -16.54
CA SER A 71 -8.20 -5.96 -17.13
C SER A 71 -8.21 -7.30 -17.86
N HIS A 72 -9.19 -8.19 -17.61
CA HIS A 72 -9.32 -9.48 -18.30
C HIS A 72 -10.78 -9.96 -18.38
N THR A 73 -11.20 -10.44 -19.56
CA THR A 73 -12.38 -11.29 -19.74
C THR A 73 -12.00 -12.76 -19.53
N PRO A 74 -12.69 -13.55 -18.68
CA PRO A 74 -12.45 -14.98 -18.62
C PRO A 74 -12.99 -15.63 -19.91
N SER A 75 -12.09 -16.07 -20.77
CA SER A 75 -12.44 -16.88 -21.94
C SER A 75 -12.81 -18.30 -21.48
N TYR A 76 -14.03 -18.48 -20.98
CA TYR A 76 -14.63 -19.81 -20.97
C TYR A 76 -15.06 -20.13 -22.40
N SER A 77 -14.16 -20.79 -23.13
CA SER A 77 -14.51 -21.47 -24.37
C SER A 77 -15.32 -22.71 -23.97
N SER A 78 -16.65 -22.61 -24.02
CA SER A 78 -17.50 -23.79 -24.14
C SER A 78 -17.07 -24.51 -25.41
N LYS A 79 -16.46 -25.69 -25.26
CA LYS A 79 -16.32 -26.63 -26.37
C LYS A 79 -17.64 -27.37 -26.46
N GLU A 80 -18.41 -27.05 -27.50
CA GLU A 80 -19.31 -28.01 -28.14
C GLU A 80 -18.47 -29.08 -28.87
#